data_AF-A1Z2X8-F1
#
_entry.id   AF-A1Z2X8-F1
#
_cell.length_a   1.000
_cell.length_b   1.000
_cell.length_c   1.000
_cell.angle_alpha   90.00
_cell.angle_beta   90.00
_cell.angle_gamma   90.00
#
_symmetry.space_group_name_H-M   'P 1'
#
loop_
_entity.id
_entity.type
_entity.pdbx_description
1 polymer ?
#
loop_
_entity_poly.entity_id
_entity_poly.type
_entity_poly.pdbx_seq_one_letter_code
_entity_poly.pdbx_strand_id
1 'polypeptide(L)'
;MLARRPRDPLQALRRRGQELKLQVDSLVTESQLTGALEPSKRREIYQRCIQLKQAVDENKNTLQKLNKADEAAPVGNYEPEFLLVYHDCVLPLLHSTLLPPFRWAEEETEAARWKAIADFLKQSRENEGSLKALLSPDGVHKPFDLSEQTFDFLGEIRKNSG
;
A
#
# COMPACT_ATOMS: atom_id res chain seq x y z
N MET A 1 -21.17 -25.99 -15.67
CA MET A 1 -21.61 -24.61 -15.37
C MET A 1 -20.67 -24.03 -14.33
N LEU A 2 -19.82 -23.08 -14.70
CA LEU A 2 -18.89 -22.44 -13.76
C LEU A 2 -19.68 -21.44 -12.92
N ALA A 3 -19.81 -21.70 -11.62
CA ALA A 3 -20.39 -20.76 -10.68
C ALA A 3 -19.60 -19.45 -10.79
N ARG A 4 -20.27 -18.37 -11.20
CA ARG A 4 -19.69 -17.03 -11.20
C ARG A 4 -19.34 -16.69 -9.76
N ARG A 5 -18.05 -16.74 -9.41
CA ARG A 5 -17.56 -16.27 -8.12
C ARG A 5 -17.91 -14.77 -8.01
N PRO A 6 -18.41 -14.30 -6.85
CA PRO A 6 -18.64 -12.88 -6.65
C PRO A 6 -17.33 -12.12 -6.87
N ARG A 7 -17.38 -11.05 -7.67
CA ARG A 7 -16.27 -10.09 -7.72
C ARG A 7 -16.08 -9.53 -6.31
N ASP A 8 -14.84 -9.57 -5.84
CA ASP A 8 -14.33 -8.87 -4.67
C ASP A 8 -15.01 -9.25 -3.33
N PRO A 9 -14.87 -10.52 -2.88
CA PRO A 9 -15.52 -11.02 -1.66
C PRO A 9 -15.15 -10.22 -0.40
N LEU A 10 -13.93 -9.67 -0.32
CA LEU A 10 -13.51 -8.76 0.75
C LEU A 10 -14.29 -7.44 0.70
N GLN A 11 -14.54 -6.88 -0.48
CA GLN A 11 -15.33 -5.65 -0.61
C GLN A 11 -16.78 -5.88 -0.16
N ALA A 12 -17.37 -7.02 -0.56
CA ALA A 12 -18.70 -7.41 -0.11
C ALA A 12 -18.76 -7.57 1.42
N LEU A 13 -17.74 -8.20 2.02
CA LEU A 13 -17.64 -8.40 3.46
C LEU A 13 -17.44 -7.09 4.22
N ARG A 14 -16.63 -6.16 3.69
CA ARG A 14 -16.45 -4.80 4.25
C ARG A 14 -17.75 -4.02 4.26
N ARG A 15 -18.49 -4.05 3.14
CA ARG A 15 -19.81 -3.40 3.04
C ARG A 15 -20.80 -3.96 4.06
N ARG A 16 -20.88 -5.29 4.18
CA ARG A 16 -21.71 -5.96 5.21
C ARG A 16 -21.28 -5.55 6.63
N GLY A 17 -19.99 -5.44 6.89
CA GLY A 17 -19.46 -4.98 8.17
C GLY A 17 -19.87 -3.54 8.52
N GLN A 18 -19.87 -2.63 7.54
CA GLN A 18 -20.36 -1.25 7.73
C GLN A 18 -21.85 -1.20 8.03
N GLU A 19 -22.65 -2.01 7.34
CA GLU A 19 -24.09 -2.08 7.58
C GLU A 19 -24.41 -2.63 8.97
N LEU A 20 -23.72 -3.69 9.40
CA LEU A 20 -23.84 -4.23 10.76
C LEU A 20 -23.46 -3.17 11.81
N LYS A 21 -22.43 -2.36 11.56
CA LYS A 21 -22.06 -1.26 12.44
C LYS A 21 -23.19 -0.23 12.57
N LEU A 22 -23.79 0.20 11.45
CA LEU A 22 -24.91 1.13 11.48
C LEU A 22 -26.11 0.58 12.26
N GLN A 23 -26.40 -0.71 12.12
CA GLN A 23 -27.48 -1.37 12.87
C GLN A 23 -27.18 -1.43 14.39
N VAL A 24 -25.92 -1.68 14.77
CA VAL A 24 -25.49 -1.61 16.18
C VAL A 24 -25.62 -0.20 16.73
N ASP A 25 -25.11 0.80 16.01
CA ASP A 25 -25.18 2.21 16.42
C ASP A 25 -26.64 2.65 16.60
N SER A 26 -27.52 2.29 15.66
CA SER A 26 -28.97 2.54 15.77
C SER A 26 -29.59 1.86 17.00
N LEU A 27 -29.22 0.61 17.28
CA LEU A 27 -29.75 -0.14 18.42
C LEU A 27 -29.28 0.45 19.76
N VAL A 28 -28.05 0.93 19.81
CA VAL A 28 -27.49 1.65 20.96
C VAL A 28 -28.27 2.94 21.20
N THR A 29 -28.48 3.75 20.16
CA THR A 29 -29.29 4.98 20.28
C THR A 29 -30.72 4.68 20.74
N GLU A 30 -31.37 3.65 20.18
CA GLU A 30 -32.72 3.23 20.61
C GLU A 30 -32.73 2.80 22.08
N SER A 31 -31.70 2.10 22.55
CA SER A 31 -31.61 1.68 23.95
C SER A 31 -31.42 2.86 24.93
N GLN A 32 -30.67 3.88 24.53
CA GLN A 32 -30.35 5.05 25.35
C GLN A 32 -31.52 6.04 25.46
N LEU A 33 -32.27 6.25 24.38
CA LEU A 33 -33.43 7.15 24.36
C LEU A 33 -34.60 6.65 25.18
N THR A 34 -34.54 5.40 25.63
CA THR A 34 -35.71 4.68 26.11
C THR A 34 -35.54 4.29 27.58
N GLY A 35 -35.19 5.28 28.42
CA GLY A 35 -34.90 5.13 29.86
C GLY A 35 -36.05 4.62 30.76
N ALA A 36 -37.22 4.29 30.21
CA ALA A 36 -38.37 3.72 30.93
C ALA A 36 -39.12 2.70 30.04
N LEU A 37 -38.45 1.60 29.70
CA LEU A 37 -38.85 0.69 28.62
C LEU A 37 -39.79 -0.43 29.10
N GLU A 38 -40.98 -0.51 28.50
CA GLU A 38 -41.94 -1.62 28.68
C GLU A 38 -41.23 -2.98 28.55
N PRO A 39 -41.59 -4.00 29.36
CA PRO A 39 -40.93 -5.31 29.34
C PRO A 39 -40.91 -5.97 27.94
N SER A 40 -41.90 -5.70 27.10
CA SER A 40 -41.98 -6.17 25.71
C SER A 40 -40.85 -5.61 24.85
N LYS A 41 -40.67 -4.29 24.85
CA LYS A 41 -39.68 -3.62 24.02
C LYS A 41 -38.24 -3.90 24.50
N ARG A 42 -38.05 -4.25 25.79
CA ARG A 42 -36.75 -4.74 26.31
C ARG A 42 -36.40 -6.10 25.72
N ARG A 43 -37.38 -7.01 25.63
CA ARG A 43 -37.21 -8.31 24.99
C ARG A 43 -36.88 -8.16 23.50
N GLU A 44 -37.52 -7.22 22.81
CA GLU A 44 -37.24 -6.94 21.39
C GLU A 44 -35.82 -6.42 21.16
N ILE A 45 -35.34 -5.47 21.97
CA ILE A 45 -33.96 -4.96 21.88
C ILE A 45 -32.96 -6.09 22.16
N TYR A 46 -33.22 -6.90 23.19
CA TYR A 46 -32.37 -8.05 23.53
C TYR A 46 -32.31 -9.08 22.39
N GLN A 47 -33.46 -9.37 21.76
CA GLN A 47 -33.51 -10.27 20.62
C GLN A 47 -32.71 -9.74 19.43
N ARG A 48 -32.81 -8.44 19.15
CA ARG A 48 -32.04 -7.78 18.08
C ARG A 48 -30.53 -7.79 18.39
N CYS A 49 -30.12 -7.61 19.65
CA CYS A 49 -28.72 -7.77 20.05
C CYS A 49 -28.17 -9.17 19.75
N ILE A 50 -28.95 -10.22 20.04
CA ILE A 50 -28.53 -11.60 19.75
C ILE A 50 -28.35 -11.82 18.25
N GLN A 51 -29.30 -11.33 17.43
CA GLN A 51 -29.24 -11.45 15.97
C GLN A 51 -28.03 -10.72 15.39
N LEU A 52 -27.76 -9.48 15.85
CA LEU A 52 -26.59 -8.72 15.42
C LEU A 52 -25.29 -9.40 15.83
N LYS A 53 -25.22 -9.93 17.06
CA LYS A 53 -24.06 -10.70 17.53
C LYS A 53 -23.79 -11.90 16.62
N GLN A 54 -24.82 -12.69 16.30
CA GLN A 54 -24.70 -13.83 15.38
C GLN A 54 -24.24 -13.39 14.00
N ALA A 55 -24.82 -12.34 13.43
CA ALA A 55 -24.43 -11.83 12.12
C ALA A 55 -22.99 -11.29 12.09
N VAL A 56 -22.52 -10.67 13.17
CA VAL A 56 -21.12 -10.23 13.33
C VAL A 56 -20.17 -11.43 13.43
N ASP A 57 -20.52 -12.44 14.21
CA ASP A 57 -19.73 -13.67 14.36
C ASP A 57 -19.64 -14.44 13.04
N GLU A 58 -20.73 -14.54 12.29
CA GLU A 58 -20.75 -15.07 10.92
C GLU A 58 -19.83 -14.28 9.99
N ASN A 59 -19.93 -12.95 9.99
CA ASN A 59 -19.11 -12.09 9.13
C ASN A 59 -17.61 -12.18 9.47
N LYS A 60 -17.28 -12.35 10.76
CA LYS A 60 -15.92 -12.62 11.24
C LYS A 60 -15.42 -13.99 10.77
N ASN A 61 -16.24 -15.02 10.88
CA ASN A 61 -15.89 -16.37 10.43
C ASN A 61 -15.67 -16.43 8.92
N THR A 62 -16.47 -15.70 8.14
CA THR A 62 -16.25 -15.59 6.69
C THR A 62 -14.95 -14.84 6.39
N LEU A 63 -14.61 -13.80 7.15
CA LEU A 63 -13.35 -13.07 6.97
C LEU A 63 -12.13 -13.95 7.25
N GLN A 64 -12.18 -14.76 8.31
CA GLN A 64 -11.09 -15.69 8.65
C GLN A 64 -10.87 -16.78 7.60
N LYS A 65 -11.90 -17.11 6.82
CA LYS A 65 -11.84 -18.12 5.76
C LYS A 65 -11.44 -17.54 4.39
N LEU A 66 -11.44 -16.21 4.24
CA LEU A 66 -11.00 -15.57 2.99
C LEU A 66 -9.48 -15.66 2.85
N ASN A 67 -9.02 -16.20 1.74
CA ASN A 67 -7.61 -16.24 1.38
C ASN A 67 -7.31 -15.30 0.19
N LYS A 68 -6.05 -14.93 -0.01
CA LYS A 68 -5.59 -14.06 -1.11
C LYS A 68 -5.98 -14.58 -2.50
N ALA A 69 -6.15 -15.89 -2.65
CA ALA A 69 -6.57 -16.55 -3.89
C ALA A 69 -8.09 -16.47 -4.16
N ASP A 70 -8.89 -16.03 -3.19
CA ASP A 70 -10.35 -15.86 -3.34
C ASP A 70 -10.71 -14.49 -3.93
N GLU A 71 -9.77 -13.55 -3.95
CA GLU A 71 -9.91 -12.25 -4.61
C GLU A 71 -9.54 -12.35 -6.10
N ALA A 72 -10.37 -11.76 -6.96
CA ALA A 72 -10.15 -11.77 -8.41
C ALA A 72 -8.96 -10.88 -8.84
N ALA A 73 -8.68 -9.85 -8.04
CA ALA A 73 -7.47 -9.08 -8.11
C ALA A 73 -6.61 -9.43 -6.89
N PRO A 74 -5.29 -9.64 -7.04
CA PRO A 74 -4.39 -9.57 -5.90
C PRO A 74 -4.70 -8.30 -5.11
N VAL A 75 -4.60 -8.30 -3.78
CA VAL A 75 -4.64 -7.08 -2.94
C VAL A 75 -3.37 -6.24 -3.21
N GLY A 76 -3.09 -5.96 -4.48
CA GLY A 76 -1.80 -5.72 -5.10
C GLY A 76 -1.91 -4.78 -6.29
N ASN A 77 -2.87 -3.85 -6.31
CA ASN A 77 -2.82 -2.64 -7.14
C ASN A 77 -2.03 -1.51 -6.44
N TYR A 78 -1.06 -1.89 -5.62
CA TYR A 78 0.01 -0.98 -5.23
C TYR A 78 1.33 -1.45 -5.80
N GLU A 79 1.56 -2.75 -5.97
CA GLU A 79 2.86 -3.23 -6.46
C GLU A 79 3.19 -2.76 -7.87
N PRO A 80 2.35 -2.93 -8.90
CA PRO A 80 2.74 -2.53 -10.25
C PRO A 80 2.85 -1.00 -10.37
N GLU A 81 1.95 -0.24 -9.75
CA GLU A 81 2.02 1.22 -9.74
C GLU A 81 3.22 1.73 -8.93
N PHE A 82 3.52 1.12 -7.78
CA PHE A 82 4.71 1.42 -6.99
C PHE A 82 5.98 1.08 -7.74
N LEU A 83 6.07 -0.12 -8.32
CA LEU A 83 7.23 -0.55 -9.10
C LEU A 83 7.46 0.38 -10.28
N LEU A 84 6.40 0.77 -11.00
CA LEU A 84 6.48 1.72 -12.09
C LEU A 84 7.00 3.07 -11.61
N VAL A 85 6.40 3.66 -10.57
CA VAL A 85 6.86 4.94 -10.01
C VAL A 85 8.28 4.84 -9.45
N TYR A 86 8.63 3.71 -8.83
CA TYR A 86 9.93 3.48 -8.24
C TYR A 86 11.02 3.39 -9.32
N HIS A 87 10.79 2.61 -10.37
CA HIS A 87 11.75 2.45 -11.46
C HIS A 87 11.80 3.67 -12.39
N ASP A 88 10.66 4.31 -12.65
CA ASP A 88 10.63 5.45 -13.55
C ASP A 88 11.12 6.72 -12.86
N CYS A 89 10.78 6.96 -11.59
CA CYS A 89 11.09 8.25 -10.96
C CYS A 89 12.13 8.14 -9.86
N VAL A 90 11.94 7.21 -8.92
CA VAL A 90 12.70 7.21 -7.66
C VAL A 90 14.12 6.69 -7.87
N LEU A 91 14.27 5.54 -8.52
CA LEU A 91 15.55 4.86 -8.71
C LEU A 91 16.55 5.73 -9.51
N PRO A 92 16.17 6.38 -10.63
CA PRO A 92 17.07 7.28 -11.36
C PRO A 92 17.50 8.50 -10.53
N LEU A 93 16.58 9.08 -9.75
CA LEU A 93 16.87 10.24 -8.89
C LEU A 93 17.86 9.88 -7.79
N LEU A 94 17.70 8.73 -7.13
CA LEU A 94 18.59 8.26 -6.07
C LEU A 94 20.02 7.99 -6.58
N HIS A 95 20.16 7.59 -7.84
CA HIS A 95 21.46 7.31 -8.47
C HIS A 95 21.98 8.46 -9.34
N SER A 96 21.26 9.58 -9.44
CA SER A 96 21.70 10.77 -10.15
C SER A 96 22.78 11.50 -9.34
N THR A 97 23.84 11.96 -10.01
CA THR A 97 24.82 12.85 -9.37
C THR A 97 24.37 14.31 -9.36
N LEU A 98 23.29 14.64 -10.09
CA LEU A 98 22.71 15.99 -10.16
C LEU A 98 21.83 16.31 -8.96
N LEU A 99 21.41 15.29 -8.20
CA LEU A 99 20.61 15.47 -7.00
C LEU A 99 21.51 15.94 -5.84
N PRO A 100 21.33 17.16 -5.30
CA PRO A 100 22.07 17.63 -4.15
C PRO A 100 21.91 16.68 -2.95
N PRO A 101 22.95 16.55 -2.10
CA PRO A 101 22.87 15.72 -0.91
C PRO A 101 21.74 16.20 0.01
N PHE A 102 21.07 15.24 0.64
CA PHE A 102 20.03 15.56 1.62
C PHE A 102 20.66 16.21 2.87
N ARG A 103 20.32 17.49 3.10
CA ARG A 103 20.62 18.23 4.33
C ARG A 103 19.31 18.77 4.88
N TRP A 104 18.93 18.29 6.06
CA TRP A 104 17.68 18.65 6.70
C TRP A 104 17.77 20.06 7.30
N ALA A 105 16.69 20.84 7.16
CA ALA A 105 16.55 22.19 7.70
C ALA A 105 17.53 23.24 7.10
N GLU A 106 18.05 22.96 5.91
CA GLU A 106 18.86 23.90 5.12
C GLU A 106 18.05 24.32 3.88
N GLU A 107 17.38 25.45 3.97
CA GLU A 107 16.38 25.89 2.98
C GLU A 107 16.94 25.98 1.55
N GLU A 108 18.16 26.50 1.39
CA GLU A 108 18.81 26.60 0.07
C GLU A 108 19.09 25.22 -0.53
N THR A 109 19.61 24.29 0.27
CA THR A 109 19.89 22.92 -0.17
C THR A 109 18.59 22.16 -0.44
N GLU A 110 17.56 22.33 0.38
CA GLU A 110 16.24 21.78 0.12
C GLU A 110 15.66 22.34 -1.17
N ALA A 111 15.66 23.66 -1.38
CA ALA A 111 15.15 24.31 -2.58
C ALA A 111 15.89 23.86 -3.85
N ALA A 112 17.23 23.76 -3.79
CA ALA A 112 18.03 23.23 -4.89
C ALA A 112 17.68 21.77 -5.20
N ARG A 113 17.48 20.94 -4.16
CA ARG A 113 17.10 19.53 -4.32
C ARG A 113 15.68 19.40 -4.88
N TRP A 114 14.74 20.22 -4.42
CA TRP A 114 13.38 20.30 -4.97
C TRP A 114 13.39 20.70 -6.44
N LYS A 115 14.20 21.69 -6.82
CA LYS A 115 14.35 22.11 -8.22
C LYS A 115 14.86 20.98 -9.10
N ALA A 116 15.93 20.29 -8.70
CA ALA A 116 16.48 19.16 -9.43
C ALA A 116 15.46 18.02 -9.63
N ILE A 117 14.67 17.70 -8.59
CA ILE A 117 13.61 16.70 -8.67
C ILE A 117 12.51 17.16 -9.64
N ALA A 118 12.06 18.40 -9.53
CA ALA A 118 11.00 18.95 -10.39
C ALA A 118 11.40 18.96 -11.86
N ASP A 119 12.63 19.39 -12.16
CA ASP A 119 13.18 19.42 -13.52
C ASP A 119 13.26 18.00 -14.10
N PHE A 120 13.75 17.03 -13.33
CA PHE A 120 13.78 15.62 -13.74
C PHE A 120 12.38 15.05 -14.01
N LEU A 121 11.41 15.28 -13.12
CA LEU A 121 10.05 14.77 -13.28
C LEU A 121 9.36 15.39 -14.50
N LYS A 122 9.62 16.68 -14.77
CA LYS A 122 9.14 17.36 -15.98
C LYS A 122 9.74 16.71 -17.23
N GLN A 123 11.05 16.50 -17.25
CA GLN A 123 11.74 15.86 -18.37
C GLN A 123 11.28 14.40 -18.57
N SER A 124 11.03 13.66 -17.49
CA SER A 124 10.52 12.29 -17.55
C SER A 124 9.11 12.23 -18.15
N ARG A 125 8.25 13.20 -17.83
CA ARG A 125 6.90 13.31 -18.43
C ARG A 125 6.97 13.62 -19.92
N GLU A 126 7.88 14.51 -20.33
CA GLU A 126 8.07 14.89 -21.73
C GLU A 126 8.64 13.72 -22.58
N ASN A 127 9.32 12.77 -21.95
CA ASN A 127 10.03 11.68 -22.63
C ASN A 127 9.37 10.29 -22.47
N GLU A 128 8.10 10.24 -22.03
CA GLU A 128 7.35 8.99 -21.79
C GLU A 128 8.06 8.02 -20.81
N GLY A 129 8.79 8.55 -19.83
CA GLY A 129 9.51 7.78 -18.82
C GLY A 129 10.95 8.27 -18.59
N SER A 130 11.71 7.55 -17.76
CA SER A 130 13.08 7.94 -17.40
C SER A 130 14.17 7.27 -18.21
N LEU A 131 13.85 6.25 -19.01
CA LEU A 131 14.84 5.52 -19.81
C LEU A 131 15.65 6.45 -20.72
N LYS A 132 15.01 7.44 -21.34
CA LYS A 132 15.70 8.41 -22.19
C LYS A 132 16.64 9.32 -21.40
N ALA A 133 16.30 9.66 -20.16
CA ALA A 133 17.19 10.42 -19.28
C ALA A 133 18.37 9.56 -18.80
N LEU A 134 18.12 8.30 -18.43
CA LEU A 134 19.12 7.32 -17.98
C LEU A 134 20.14 6.95 -19.07
N LEU A 135 19.68 6.80 -20.31
CA LEU A 135 20.50 6.42 -21.47
C LEU A 135 21.08 7.64 -22.20
N SER A 136 20.81 8.85 -21.71
CA SER A 136 21.36 10.06 -22.31
C SER A 136 22.89 10.03 -22.17
N PRO A 137 23.66 10.32 -23.24
CA PRO A 137 25.11 10.44 -23.15
C PRO A 137 25.56 11.56 -22.19
N ASP A 138 24.68 12.52 -21.88
CA ASP A 138 24.89 13.58 -20.89
C ASP A 138 24.53 13.13 -19.45
N GLY A 139 24.03 11.90 -19.29
CA GLY A 139 23.53 11.35 -18.04
C GLY A 139 24.65 11.01 -17.05
N VAL A 140 24.89 11.91 -16.10
CA VAL A 140 25.85 11.68 -15.01
C VAL A 140 25.17 10.85 -13.92
N HIS A 141 25.16 9.54 -14.12
CA HIS A 141 24.68 8.57 -13.14
C HIS A 141 25.86 8.01 -12.34
N LYS A 142 25.63 7.70 -11.06
CA LYS A 142 26.62 6.98 -10.26
C LYS A 142 26.91 5.63 -10.94
N PRO A 143 28.19 5.27 -11.15
CA PRO A 143 28.54 3.94 -11.61
C PRO A 143 27.96 2.89 -10.67
N PHE A 144 27.52 1.76 -11.22
CA PHE A 144 27.16 0.61 -10.42
C PHE A 144 28.36 0.17 -9.58
N ASP A 145 28.12 -0.12 -8.30
CA ASP A 145 29.13 -0.71 -7.45
C ASP A 145 29.30 -2.19 -7.81
N LEU A 146 30.32 -2.49 -8.61
CA LEU A 146 30.66 -3.85 -9.03
C LEU A 146 31.34 -4.67 -7.93
N SER A 147 31.65 -4.09 -6.76
CA SER A 147 32.31 -4.81 -5.68
C SER A 147 31.47 -5.98 -5.14
N GLU A 148 30.14 -5.88 -5.17
CA GLU A 148 29.25 -6.97 -4.77
C GLU A 148 29.04 -8.02 -5.87
N GLN A 149 29.31 -7.66 -7.13
CA GLN A 149 29.09 -8.54 -8.29
C GLN A 149 30.38 -9.25 -8.74
N THR A 150 31.55 -8.73 -8.35
CA THR A 150 32.84 -9.27 -8.72
C THR A 150 33.49 -9.90 -7.49
N PHE A 151 33.41 -11.23 -7.40
CA PHE A 151 34.18 -11.97 -6.42
C PHE A 151 35.67 -11.71 -6.67
N ASP A 152 36.38 -11.10 -5.70
CA ASP A 152 37.81 -10.82 -5.82
C ASP A 152 38.62 -12.11 -5.63
N PHE A 153 38.75 -12.87 -6.72
CA PHE A 153 39.54 -14.09 -6.75
C PHE A 153 40.99 -13.87 -6.29
N LEU A 154 41.58 -12.71 -6.57
CA LEU A 154 42.98 -12.43 -6.23
C LEU A 154 43.14 -12.07 -4.74
N GLY A 155 42.19 -11.33 -4.18
CA GLY A 155 42.12 -11.02 -2.75
C GLY A 155 41.90 -12.27 -1.91
N GLU A 156 41.03 -13.18 -2.34
CA GLU A 156 40.76 -14.44 -1.64
C GLU A 156 41.96 -15.40 -1.68
N ILE A 157 42.69 -15.46 -2.80
CA ILE A 157 43.94 -16.24 -2.88
C ILE A 157 44.99 -15.69 -1.90
N ARG A 158 45.10 -14.37 -1.75
CA ARG A 158 46.03 -13.77 -0.77
C ARG A 158 45.68 -14.07 0.69
N LYS A 159 44.39 -14.09 1.04
CA LYS A 159 43.94 -14.43 2.40
C LYS A 159 44.16 -15.90 2.75
N ASN A 160 44.03 -16.79 1.76
CA ASN A 160 44.21 -18.24 1.95
C ASN A 160 45.67 -18.71 1.88
N SER A 161 46.61 -17.82 1.58
CA SER A 161 48.05 -18.11 1.47
C SER A 161 48.87 -17.65 2.68
N GLY A 162 48.20 -17.24 3.77
CA GLY A 162 48.82 -16.76 5.02
C GLY A 162 48.62 -17.73 6.17
#